data_AF-A0A5C6RGA7-F1
#
_entry.id   AF-A0A5C6RGA7-F1
#
_cell.length_a   1.000
_cell.length_b   1.000
_cell.length_c   1.000
_cell.angle_alpha   90.00
_cell.angle_beta   90.00
_cell.angle_gamma   90.00
#
_symmetry.space_group_name_H-M   'P 1'
#
loop_
_entity.id
_entity.type
_entity.pdbx_description
1 polymer ?
#
loop_
_entity_poly.entity_id
_entity_poly.type
_entity_poly.pdbx_seq_one_letter_code
_entity_poly.pdbx_strand_id
1 'polypeptide(L)'
;MVWATAWRTGGCKQVGSAWGKVGKERQIGGEVRVLASCAAFEMKRLIQILTLPIILVGFSLSATVMAWGMTTKEFLMPIVWIATIVAFILTFIKEKIGLTVLIVTCFGWLFLFAEYFGHFLTFEADKIVNWGLRLSAAFVICPLTLVFLSTKRLVKNKKLGFSVIATSLLIPLVGFGSNYDKTYSRTTFAEFHRVNDSTDSYLGRFRAGPADTRFFEIEMNSDEVKEIALTTGTYLVGHYYINNVKLNVRMNFSSIKEIELTKLNKVELENPIKWELSDVEGQTEYLKN
;
A
#
# COMPACT_ATOMS: atom_id res chain seq x y z
N MET A 1 -65.39 13.76 -16.78
CA MET A 1 -63.96 13.95 -17.13
C MET A 1 -63.13 13.46 -15.95
N VAL A 2 -62.28 12.43 -16.14
CA VAL A 2 -60.81 12.55 -16.40
C VAL A 2 -60.08 13.00 -15.12
N TRP A 3 -59.38 12.11 -14.37
CA TRP A 3 -58.03 11.53 -14.59
C TRP A 3 -56.90 12.59 -14.57
N ALA A 4 -55.74 12.43 -13.91
CA ALA A 4 -55.21 11.37 -13.01
C ALA A 4 -54.26 12.05 -11.97
N THR A 5 -53.33 11.47 -11.18
CA THR A 5 -52.68 10.13 -11.02
C THR A 5 -52.25 10.01 -9.53
N ALA A 6 -52.16 8.85 -8.87
CA ALA A 6 -51.05 7.86 -8.83
C ALA A 6 -49.64 8.44 -8.46
N TRP A 7 -48.79 7.81 -7.62
CA TRP A 7 -48.84 6.45 -7.04
C TRP A 7 -47.93 6.25 -5.79
N ARG A 8 -48.25 5.22 -4.99
CA ARG A 8 -47.39 4.45 -4.04
C ARG A 8 -46.47 5.17 -3.02
N THR A 9 -46.88 5.11 -1.74
CA THR A 9 -46.14 4.39 -0.68
C THR A 9 -47.12 3.80 0.33
N GLY A 10 -47.34 2.48 0.28
CA GLY A 10 -48.23 1.76 1.19
C GLY A 10 -47.73 0.33 1.44
N GLY A 11 -47.73 -0.18 2.67
CA GLY A 11 -48.04 0.56 3.90
C GLY A 11 -47.72 -0.25 5.17
N CYS A 12 -47.46 0.47 6.25
CA CYS A 12 -47.29 -0.08 7.60
C CYS A 12 -48.35 0.51 8.53
N LYS A 13 -49.64 0.26 8.22
CA LYS A 13 -50.77 0.73 9.04
C LYS A 13 -51.11 -0.30 10.12
N GLN A 14 -51.36 0.21 11.32
CA GLN A 14 -51.67 -0.58 12.51
C GLN A 14 -52.97 -1.38 12.34
N VAL A 15 -52.97 -2.61 12.83
CA VAL A 15 -54.18 -3.38 13.16
C VAL A 15 -54.13 -3.63 14.66
N GLY A 16 -55.04 -3.02 15.41
CA GLY A 16 -54.88 -2.88 16.86
C GLY A 16 -56.15 -2.51 17.61
N SER A 17 -57.21 -3.32 17.48
CA SER A 17 -58.34 -3.31 18.41
C SER A 17 -58.90 -4.73 18.57
N ALA A 18 -59.42 -5.02 19.77
CA ALA A 18 -60.08 -6.27 20.18
C ALA A 18 -59.33 -7.59 19.91
N TRP A 19 -58.70 -8.17 20.94
CA TRP A 19 -59.26 -9.32 21.71
C TRP A 19 -58.30 -9.64 22.89
N GLY A 20 -58.80 -10.37 23.89
CA GLY A 20 -58.23 -10.33 25.26
C GLY A 20 -56.90 -11.07 25.51
N LYS A 21 -56.01 -10.43 26.27
CA LYS A 21 -54.92 -10.93 27.17
C LYS A 21 -53.96 -12.07 26.77
N VAL A 22 -54.14 -12.79 25.66
CA VAL A 22 -53.30 -13.93 25.25
C VAL A 22 -52.16 -13.53 24.29
N GLY A 23 -52.20 -12.31 23.74
CA GLY A 23 -51.30 -11.89 22.65
C GLY A 23 -49.89 -11.40 23.02
N LYS A 24 -49.61 -11.07 24.30
CA LYS A 24 -48.47 -10.18 24.64
C LYS A 24 -47.09 -10.76 24.28
N GLU A 25 -46.84 -12.04 24.55
CA GLU A 25 -45.58 -12.69 24.16
C GLU A 25 -45.44 -12.86 22.64
N ARG A 26 -46.54 -13.15 21.93
CA ARG A 26 -46.53 -13.29 20.47
C ARG A 26 -46.30 -11.97 19.75
N GLN A 27 -46.82 -10.85 20.27
CA GLN A 27 -46.53 -9.52 19.70
C GLN A 27 -45.07 -9.13 19.90
N ILE A 28 -44.51 -9.29 21.11
CA ILE A 28 -43.09 -9.01 21.37
C ILE A 28 -42.19 -9.89 20.47
N GLY A 29 -42.50 -11.19 20.35
CA GLY A 29 -41.80 -12.10 19.44
C GLY A 29 -41.98 -11.74 17.95
N GLY A 30 -43.06 -11.06 17.59
CA GLY A 30 -43.32 -10.53 16.25
C GLY A 30 -42.49 -9.29 15.94
N GLU A 31 -42.57 -8.26 16.80
CA GLU A 31 -41.82 -7.01 16.65
C GLU A 31 -40.30 -7.25 16.67
N VAL A 32 -39.81 -8.09 17.58
CA VAL A 32 -38.38 -8.49 17.61
C VAL A 32 -37.96 -9.21 16.32
N ARG A 33 -38.84 -10.00 15.69
CA ARG A 33 -38.56 -10.61 14.37
C ARG A 33 -38.56 -9.58 13.24
N VAL A 34 -39.49 -8.62 13.24
CA VAL A 34 -39.55 -7.55 12.22
C VAL A 34 -38.32 -6.64 12.32
N LEU A 35 -37.97 -6.18 13.53
CA LEU A 35 -36.79 -5.36 13.78
C LEU A 35 -35.49 -6.10 13.41
N ALA A 36 -35.36 -7.38 13.77
CA ALA A 36 -34.22 -8.20 13.36
C ALA A 36 -34.15 -8.41 11.83
N SER A 37 -35.30 -8.47 11.14
CA SER A 37 -35.37 -8.58 9.68
C SER A 37 -34.93 -7.28 8.99
N CYS A 38 -35.41 -6.12 9.44
CA CYS A 38 -34.96 -4.81 8.93
C CYS A 38 -33.45 -4.61 9.15
N ALA A 39 -32.96 -4.83 10.38
CA ALA A 39 -31.54 -4.71 10.69
C ALA A 39 -30.68 -5.67 9.86
N ALA A 40 -31.14 -6.90 9.59
CA ALA A 40 -30.45 -7.84 8.72
C ALA A 40 -30.41 -7.39 7.25
N PHE A 41 -31.44 -6.70 6.76
CA PHE A 41 -31.53 -6.17 5.40
C PHE A 41 -30.60 -4.96 5.19
N GLU A 42 -30.63 -3.97 6.09
CA GLU A 42 -29.75 -2.80 6.00
C GLU A 42 -28.27 -3.20 6.13
N MET A 43 -27.94 -4.11 7.04
CA MET A 43 -26.58 -4.66 7.18
C MET A 43 -26.15 -5.59 6.02
N LYS A 44 -27.03 -5.96 5.08
CA LYS A 44 -26.60 -6.58 3.81
C LYS A 44 -26.19 -5.51 2.81
N ARG A 45 -26.98 -4.44 2.68
CA ARG A 45 -26.66 -3.28 1.86
C ARG A 45 -25.34 -2.63 2.27
N LEU A 46 -25.05 -2.51 3.57
CA LEU A 46 -23.80 -1.91 4.04
C LEU A 46 -22.55 -2.65 3.53
N ILE A 47 -22.52 -3.99 3.58
CA ILE A 47 -21.41 -4.79 3.05
C ILE A 47 -21.25 -4.52 1.55
N GLN A 48 -22.36 -4.53 0.82
CA GLN A 48 -22.37 -4.31 -0.63
C GLN A 48 -21.85 -2.91 -1.01
N ILE A 49 -22.25 -1.88 -0.25
CA ILE A 49 -21.75 -0.50 -0.38
C ILE A 49 -20.24 -0.43 -0.09
N LEU A 50 -19.75 -1.10 0.95
CA LEU A 50 -18.31 -1.15 1.27
C LEU A 50 -17.47 -1.89 0.21
N THR A 51 -18.02 -2.91 -0.44
CA THR A 51 -17.30 -3.64 -1.50
C THR A 51 -17.18 -2.90 -2.83
N LEU A 52 -18.07 -1.95 -3.13
CA LEU A 52 -18.03 -1.22 -4.41
C LEU A 52 -16.76 -0.35 -4.59
N PRO A 53 -16.32 0.45 -3.59
CA PRO A 53 -15.02 1.12 -3.63
C PRO A 53 -13.82 0.19 -3.83
N ILE A 54 -13.84 -1.00 -3.21
CA ILE A 54 -12.75 -2.00 -3.36
C ILE A 54 -12.68 -2.49 -4.82
N ILE A 55 -13.83 -2.73 -5.47
CA ILE A 55 -13.89 -3.12 -6.88
C ILE A 55 -13.43 -1.97 -7.81
N LEU A 56 -13.82 -0.72 -7.53
CA LEU A 56 -13.44 0.45 -8.33
C LEU A 56 -11.94 0.76 -8.25
N VAL A 57 -11.38 0.78 -7.03
CA VAL A 57 -9.94 1.02 -6.83
C VAL A 57 -9.13 -0.17 -7.33
N GLY A 58 -9.56 -1.40 -7.06
CA GLY A 58 -8.94 -2.62 -7.60
C GLY A 58 -8.89 -2.65 -9.12
N PHE A 59 -9.89 -2.09 -9.82
CA PHE A 59 -9.87 -1.93 -11.27
C PHE A 59 -8.79 -0.95 -11.72
N SER A 60 -8.74 0.26 -11.13
CA SER A 60 -7.73 1.28 -11.46
C SER A 60 -6.30 0.77 -11.26
N LEU A 61 -6.07 0.01 -10.18
CA LEU A 61 -4.79 -0.63 -9.88
C LEU A 61 -4.46 -1.73 -10.91
N SER A 62 -5.40 -2.65 -11.16
CA SER A 62 -5.20 -3.77 -12.10
C SER A 62 -4.97 -3.28 -13.54
N ALA A 63 -5.65 -2.21 -13.95
CA ALA A 63 -5.42 -1.55 -15.24
C ALA A 63 -4.02 -0.92 -15.31
N THR A 64 -3.53 -0.33 -14.21
CA THR A 64 -2.16 0.22 -14.12
C THR A 64 -1.12 -0.91 -14.25
N VAL A 65 -1.29 -2.02 -13.53
CA VAL A 65 -0.41 -3.19 -13.59
C VAL A 65 -0.32 -3.76 -15.01
N MET A 66 -1.47 -3.92 -15.69
CA MET A 66 -1.52 -4.45 -17.06
C MET A 66 -1.00 -3.46 -18.12
N ALA A 67 -1.07 -2.15 -17.86
CA ALA A 67 -0.57 -1.14 -18.80
C ALA A 67 0.96 -0.91 -18.71
N TRP A 68 1.54 -1.05 -17.50
CA TRP A 68 2.92 -0.61 -17.24
C TRP A 68 3.93 -1.73 -16.91
N GLY A 69 3.50 -2.99 -16.78
CA GLY A 69 4.42 -4.13 -16.60
C GLY A 69 5.08 -4.15 -15.22
N MET A 70 4.27 -4.34 -14.18
CA MET A 70 4.68 -4.26 -12.78
C MET A 70 5.19 -5.59 -12.18
N THR A 71 5.70 -5.56 -10.94
CA THR A 71 6.41 -6.68 -10.29
C THR A 71 5.56 -7.93 -10.07
N THR A 72 6.21 -9.05 -9.78
CA THR A 72 5.57 -10.37 -9.53
C THR A 72 4.50 -10.34 -8.43
N LYS A 73 4.61 -9.44 -7.44
CA LYS A 73 3.57 -9.23 -6.42
C LYS A 73 2.38 -8.45 -6.97
N GLU A 74 2.63 -7.39 -7.74
CA GLU A 74 1.61 -6.55 -8.37
C GLU A 74 0.79 -7.32 -9.41
N PHE A 75 1.40 -8.29 -10.10
CA PHE A 75 0.70 -9.20 -11.02
C PHE A 75 -0.42 -10.03 -10.38
N LEU A 76 -0.46 -10.12 -9.04
CA LEU A 76 -1.57 -10.75 -8.31
C LEU A 76 -2.79 -9.82 -8.12
N MET A 77 -2.65 -8.50 -8.29
CA MET A 77 -3.76 -7.55 -8.12
C MET A 77 -4.95 -7.82 -9.04
N PRO A 78 -4.79 -8.10 -10.35
CA PRO A 78 -5.90 -8.49 -11.23
C PRO A 78 -6.62 -9.75 -10.77
N ILE A 79 -5.89 -10.73 -10.22
CA ILE A 79 -6.45 -12.00 -9.74
C ILE A 79 -7.30 -11.76 -8.49
N VAL A 80 -6.79 -10.99 -7.51
CA VAL A 80 -7.54 -10.64 -6.30
C VAL A 80 -8.74 -9.73 -6.63
N TRP A 81 -8.63 -8.85 -7.62
CA TRP A 81 -9.73 -8.02 -8.13
C TRP A 81 -10.86 -8.86 -8.76
N ILE A 82 -10.53 -9.77 -9.69
CA ILE A 82 -11.52 -10.68 -10.29
C ILE A 82 -12.17 -11.54 -9.20
N ALA A 83 -11.40 -12.08 -8.26
CA ALA A 83 -11.92 -12.82 -7.12
C ALA A 83 -12.85 -11.97 -6.23
N THR A 84 -12.59 -10.67 -6.07
CA THR A 84 -13.46 -9.73 -5.34
C THR A 84 -14.81 -9.55 -6.05
N ILE A 85 -14.82 -9.44 -7.39
CA ILE A 85 -16.06 -9.37 -8.19
C ILE A 85 -16.86 -10.69 -8.07
N VAL A 86 -16.19 -11.84 -8.17
CA VAL A 86 -16.82 -13.16 -7.99
C VAL A 86 -17.40 -13.30 -6.58
N ALA A 87 -16.67 -12.87 -5.54
CA ALA A 87 -17.15 -12.85 -4.16
C ALA A 87 -18.41 -11.99 -4.01
N PHE A 88 -18.39 -10.77 -4.56
CA PHE A 88 -19.52 -9.84 -4.56
C PHE A 88 -20.78 -10.46 -5.18
N ILE A 89 -20.68 -11.02 -6.40
CA ILE A 89 -21.78 -11.71 -7.08
C ILE A 89 -22.28 -12.91 -6.25
N LEU A 90 -21.37 -13.70 -5.69
CA LEU A 90 -21.72 -14.84 -4.83
C LEU A 90 -22.44 -14.44 -3.53
N THR A 91 -22.31 -13.19 -3.03
CA THR A 91 -23.09 -12.73 -1.86
C THR A 91 -24.60 -12.74 -2.12
N PHE A 92 -25.03 -12.50 -3.37
CA PHE A 92 -26.44 -12.53 -3.77
C PHE A 92 -26.95 -13.96 -3.97
N ILE A 93 -26.13 -14.86 -4.54
CA ILE A 93 -26.54 -16.23 -4.90
C ILE A 93 -26.44 -17.19 -3.71
N LYS A 94 -25.31 -17.18 -2.98
CA LYS A 94 -25.02 -18.07 -1.85
C LYS A 94 -24.28 -17.31 -0.75
N GLU A 95 -25.01 -16.46 -0.03
CA GLU A 95 -24.52 -15.54 1.02
C GLU A 95 -23.32 -16.08 1.82
N LYS A 96 -23.43 -17.27 2.43
CA LYS A 96 -22.33 -17.86 3.23
C LYS A 96 -21.02 -18.04 2.44
N ILE A 97 -21.11 -18.51 1.19
CA ILE A 97 -19.94 -18.76 0.35
C ILE A 97 -19.37 -17.42 -0.13
N GLY A 98 -20.21 -16.53 -0.67
CA GLY A 98 -19.76 -15.22 -1.12
C GLY A 98 -19.06 -14.41 -0.03
N LEU A 99 -19.59 -14.43 1.20
CA LEU A 99 -18.98 -13.72 2.32
C LEU A 99 -17.71 -14.41 2.87
N THR A 100 -17.57 -15.74 2.74
CA THR A 100 -16.29 -16.42 3.04
C THR A 100 -15.22 -16.08 1.99
N VAL A 101 -15.56 -16.10 0.70
CA VAL A 101 -14.61 -15.70 -0.37
C VAL A 101 -14.26 -14.22 -0.21
N LEU A 102 -15.21 -13.37 0.19
CA LEU A 102 -14.96 -11.94 0.44
C LEU A 102 -13.93 -11.70 1.56
N ILE A 103 -13.99 -12.46 2.65
CA ILE A 103 -12.96 -12.43 3.71
C ILE A 103 -11.58 -12.76 3.14
N VAL A 104 -11.48 -13.80 2.31
CA VAL A 104 -10.22 -14.20 1.67
C VAL A 104 -9.71 -13.10 0.72
N THR A 105 -10.57 -12.47 -0.08
CA THR A 105 -10.16 -11.36 -0.97
C THR A 105 -9.74 -10.11 -0.21
N CYS A 106 -10.38 -9.78 0.91
CA CYS A 106 -9.95 -8.67 1.77
C CYS A 106 -8.58 -8.93 2.41
N PHE A 107 -8.26 -10.18 2.78
CA PHE A 107 -6.90 -10.55 3.21
C PHE A 107 -5.90 -10.52 2.05
N GLY A 108 -6.29 -10.94 0.85
CA GLY A 108 -5.49 -10.79 -0.36
C GLY A 108 -5.09 -9.33 -0.61
N TRP A 109 -6.06 -8.41 -0.58
CA TRP A 109 -5.79 -6.97 -0.72
C TRP A 109 -4.87 -6.43 0.38
N LEU A 110 -5.12 -6.76 1.65
CA LEU A 110 -4.27 -6.33 2.76
C LEU A 110 -2.83 -6.84 2.63
N PHE A 111 -2.63 -8.09 2.20
CA PHE A 111 -1.31 -8.68 2.03
C PHE A 111 -0.56 -8.05 0.85
N LEU A 112 -1.20 -7.90 -0.31
CA LEU A 112 -0.58 -7.25 -1.48
C LEU A 112 -0.14 -5.82 -1.20
N PHE A 113 -0.89 -5.09 -0.36
CA PHE A 113 -0.58 -3.70 -0.05
C PHE A 113 0.31 -3.49 1.18
N ALA A 114 0.63 -4.51 1.97
CA ALA A 114 1.28 -4.36 3.27
C ALA A 114 2.61 -3.57 3.21
N GLU A 115 3.48 -3.87 2.23
CA GLU A 115 4.74 -3.15 2.06
C GLU A 115 4.56 -1.70 1.59
N TYR A 116 3.55 -1.43 0.75
CA TYR A 116 3.23 -0.06 0.29
C TYR A 116 2.74 0.80 1.46
N PHE A 117 1.95 0.24 2.37
CA PHE A 117 1.53 0.92 3.61
C PHE A 117 2.70 1.24 4.51
N GLY A 118 3.63 0.29 4.68
CA GLY A 118 4.83 0.51 5.47
C GLY A 118 5.73 1.59 4.87
N HIS A 119 6.00 1.53 3.57
CA HIS A 119 6.74 2.56 2.83
C HIS A 119 6.06 3.92 2.96
N PHE A 120 4.74 3.98 2.73
CA PHE A 120 3.95 5.19 2.83
C PHE A 120 4.04 5.85 4.22
N LEU A 121 3.81 5.08 5.29
CA LEU A 121 3.93 5.59 6.66
C LEU A 121 5.34 6.06 7.01
N THR A 122 6.35 5.57 6.30
CA THR A 122 7.77 5.89 6.53
C THR A 122 8.24 7.11 5.73
N PHE A 123 7.73 7.34 4.52
CA PHE A 123 8.29 8.31 3.55
C PHE A 123 7.28 9.31 2.93
N GLU A 124 5.97 9.11 3.15
CA GLU A 124 4.91 9.86 2.46
C GLU A 124 3.71 10.25 3.34
N ALA A 125 3.77 10.02 4.66
CA ALA A 125 2.67 10.30 5.58
C ALA A 125 2.22 11.78 5.56
N ASP A 126 3.15 12.70 5.25
CA ASP A 126 2.96 14.13 5.03
C ASP A 126 2.20 14.46 3.73
N LYS A 127 2.36 13.65 2.69
CA LYS A 127 1.84 13.90 1.33
C LYS A 127 0.37 13.51 1.25
N ILE A 128 -0.53 14.41 1.69
CA ILE A 128 -1.99 14.19 1.75
C ILE A 128 -2.61 13.63 0.45
N VAL A 129 -2.02 13.96 -0.71
CA VAL A 129 -2.42 13.45 -2.04
C VAL A 129 -2.34 11.91 -2.13
N ASN A 130 -1.32 11.30 -1.52
CA ASN A 130 -1.03 9.87 -1.65
C ASN A 130 -1.92 9.00 -0.73
N TRP A 131 -2.52 9.57 0.31
CA TRP A 131 -3.53 8.90 1.15
C TRP A 131 -4.76 8.44 0.34
N GLY A 132 -5.13 9.21 -0.70
CA GLY A 132 -6.41 9.13 -1.41
C GLY A 132 -6.67 7.78 -2.07
N LEU A 133 -6.16 7.58 -3.28
CA LEU A 133 -6.59 6.46 -4.14
C LEU A 133 -5.96 5.11 -3.75
N ARG A 134 -4.70 5.10 -3.29
CA ARG A 134 -3.92 3.86 -3.08
C ARG A 134 -4.10 3.27 -1.67
N LEU A 135 -4.09 4.10 -0.63
CA LEU A 135 -4.15 3.62 0.75
C LEU A 135 -5.57 3.41 1.29
N SER A 136 -6.47 4.39 1.09
CA SER A 136 -7.77 4.41 1.79
C SER A 136 -8.61 3.15 1.55
N ALA A 137 -8.73 2.69 0.30
CA ALA A 137 -9.55 1.53 -0.06
C ALA A 137 -8.97 0.20 0.44
N ALA A 138 -7.64 0.06 0.48
CA ALA A 138 -7.00 -1.13 1.03
C ALA A 138 -7.07 -1.15 2.57
N PHE A 139 -6.65 -0.07 3.25
CA PHE A 139 -6.42 -0.09 4.70
C PHE A 139 -7.54 0.44 5.58
N VAL A 140 -8.46 1.24 5.05
CA VAL A 140 -9.67 1.59 5.79
C VAL A 140 -10.76 0.58 5.46
N ILE A 141 -11.03 0.36 4.17
CA ILE A 141 -12.25 -0.36 3.75
C ILE A 141 -12.11 -1.88 3.92
N CYS A 142 -10.94 -2.51 3.68
CA CYS A 142 -10.81 -3.96 3.90
C CYS A 142 -10.87 -4.35 5.40
N PRO A 143 -10.15 -3.70 6.34
CA PRO A 143 -10.30 -3.98 7.77
C PRO A 143 -11.71 -3.67 8.30
N LEU A 144 -12.32 -2.55 7.88
CA LEU A 144 -13.71 -2.23 8.26
C LEU A 144 -14.69 -3.32 7.78
N THR A 145 -14.50 -3.80 6.55
CA THR A 145 -15.28 -4.92 5.99
C THR A 145 -15.04 -6.21 6.79
N LEU A 146 -13.79 -6.55 7.12
CA LEU A 146 -13.45 -7.74 7.90
C LEU A 146 -14.02 -7.70 9.33
N VAL A 147 -13.97 -6.54 10.00
CA VAL A 147 -14.60 -6.31 11.33
C VAL A 147 -16.12 -6.48 11.24
N PHE A 148 -16.76 -5.92 10.21
CA PHE A 148 -18.21 -6.01 10.03
C PHE A 148 -18.68 -7.44 9.69
N LEU A 149 -17.89 -8.19 8.91
CA LEU A 149 -18.15 -9.61 8.61
C LEU A 149 -17.92 -10.50 9.84
N SER A 150 -16.94 -10.18 10.68
CA SER A 150 -16.57 -10.97 11.88
C SER A 150 -17.50 -10.74 13.07
N THR A 151 -18.12 -9.56 13.17
CA THR A 151 -19.12 -9.23 14.20
C THR A 151 -20.50 -9.83 13.90
N LYS A 152 -20.80 -10.16 12.64
CA LYS A 152 -22.00 -10.92 12.26
C LYS A 152 -21.92 -12.40 12.69
N ARG A 153 -23.09 -12.99 12.95
CA ARG A 153 -23.31 -14.45 13.22
C ARG A 153 -22.81 -15.43 12.13
N LEU A 154 -22.20 -14.94 11.05
CA LEU A 154 -21.47 -15.75 10.06
C LEU A 154 -20.37 -16.56 10.77
N VAL A 155 -19.56 -15.87 11.57
CA VAL A 155 -18.51 -16.49 12.36
C VAL A 155 -19.06 -16.90 13.73
N LYS A 156 -19.85 -18.00 13.76
CA LYS A 156 -20.42 -18.57 15.00
C LYS A 156 -19.38 -18.82 16.10
N ASN A 157 -18.14 -19.12 15.73
CA ASN A 157 -17.03 -19.35 16.67
C ASN A 157 -16.32 -18.02 16.99
N LYS A 158 -16.56 -17.47 18.19
CA LYS A 158 -15.93 -16.23 18.66
C LYS A 158 -14.40 -16.20 18.48
N LYS A 159 -13.70 -17.34 18.62
CA LYS A 159 -12.24 -17.43 18.42
C LYS A 159 -11.82 -17.10 16.98
N LEU A 160 -12.59 -17.56 15.99
CA LEU A 160 -12.30 -17.29 14.58
C LEU A 160 -12.61 -15.83 14.22
N GLY A 161 -13.67 -15.25 14.80
CA GLY A 161 -14.00 -13.83 14.58
C GLY A 161 -12.93 -12.90 15.16
N PHE A 162 -12.43 -13.22 16.37
CA PHE A 162 -11.27 -12.55 16.95
C PHE A 162 -10.02 -12.73 16.08
N SER A 163 -9.75 -13.95 15.58
CA SER A 163 -8.61 -14.23 14.70
C SER A 163 -8.64 -13.36 13.43
N VAL A 164 -9.79 -13.27 12.75
CA VAL A 164 -9.92 -12.44 11.54
C VAL A 164 -9.62 -10.97 11.82
N ILE A 165 -10.13 -10.42 12.93
CA ILE A 165 -9.85 -9.04 13.34
C ILE A 165 -8.37 -8.86 13.68
N ALA A 166 -7.78 -9.75 14.49
CA ALA A 166 -6.38 -9.69 14.88
C ALA A 166 -5.43 -9.77 13.67
N THR A 167 -5.66 -10.69 12.73
CA THR A 167 -4.89 -10.78 11.48
C THR A 167 -5.06 -9.53 10.61
N SER A 168 -6.27 -8.94 10.56
CA SER A 168 -6.50 -7.72 9.76
C SER A 168 -5.74 -6.48 10.27
N LEU A 169 -5.43 -6.45 11.58
CA LEU A 169 -4.61 -5.42 12.21
C LEU A 169 -3.11 -5.75 12.19
N LEU A 170 -2.76 -7.04 12.22
CA LEU A 170 -1.36 -7.50 12.21
C LEU A 170 -0.68 -7.35 10.85
N ILE A 171 -1.40 -7.55 9.74
CA ILE A 171 -0.83 -7.40 8.39
C ILE A 171 -0.27 -5.97 8.14
N PRO A 172 -1.01 -4.87 8.43
CA PRO A 172 -0.46 -3.51 8.36
C PRO A 172 0.77 -3.28 9.25
N LEU A 173 0.81 -3.85 10.46
CA LEU A 173 1.92 -3.72 11.39
C LEU A 173 3.20 -4.43 10.90
N VAL A 174 3.06 -5.64 10.34
CA VAL A 174 4.16 -6.36 9.67
C VAL A 174 4.62 -5.60 8.42
N GLY A 175 3.68 -5.03 7.66
CA GLY A 175 3.95 -4.15 6.53
C GLY A 175 4.84 -2.96 6.91
N PHE A 176 4.49 -2.25 7.98
CA PHE A 176 5.31 -1.18 8.55
C PHE A 176 6.68 -1.67 9.02
N GLY A 177 6.72 -2.71 9.87
CA GLY A 177 7.95 -3.29 10.41
C GLY A 177 8.93 -3.80 9.35
N SER A 178 8.47 -4.11 8.14
CA SER A 178 9.34 -4.51 7.01
C SER A 178 10.33 -3.43 6.55
N ASN A 179 10.22 -2.18 7.04
CA ASN A 179 11.10 -1.05 6.70
C ASN A 179 12.14 -0.74 7.81
N TYR A 180 12.22 -1.56 8.88
CA TYR A 180 13.15 -1.37 10.02
C TYR A 180 14.64 -1.57 9.66
N ASP A 181 14.94 -2.40 8.66
CA ASP A 181 16.29 -2.54 8.09
C ASP A 181 16.15 -2.98 6.62
N LYS A 182 15.87 -2.02 5.74
CA LYS A 182 15.59 -2.27 4.31
C LYS A 182 16.56 -1.48 3.44
N THR A 183 17.14 -2.15 2.45
CA THR A 183 18.05 -1.54 1.47
C THR A 183 17.29 -1.15 0.22
N TYR A 184 17.39 0.11 -0.17
CA TYR A 184 16.77 0.67 -1.36
C TYR A 184 17.86 0.96 -2.39
N SER A 185 17.73 0.42 -3.60
CA SER A 185 18.68 0.72 -4.68
C SER A 185 18.25 1.99 -5.41
N ARG A 186 19.16 2.96 -5.51
CA ARG A 186 18.96 4.29 -6.08
C ARG A 186 19.91 4.51 -7.25
N THR A 187 19.36 4.94 -8.39
CA THR A 187 20.17 5.39 -9.52
C THR A 187 20.46 6.88 -9.35
N THR A 188 21.72 7.27 -9.46
CA THR A 188 22.21 8.63 -9.25
C THR A 188 23.14 9.08 -10.37
N PHE A 189 23.45 10.37 -10.35
CA PHE A 189 24.53 11.01 -11.11
C PHE A 189 25.71 11.25 -10.17
N ALA A 190 26.94 11.18 -10.68
CA ALA A 190 28.13 11.53 -9.91
C ALA A 190 29.13 12.39 -10.69
N GLU A 191 29.83 13.26 -9.96
CA GLU A 191 30.90 14.14 -10.43
C GLU A 191 32.16 13.80 -9.64
N PHE A 192 33.19 13.28 -10.31
CA PHE A 192 34.48 12.97 -9.68
C PHE A 192 35.51 14.02 -10.05
N HIS A 193 36.26 14.52 -9.07
CA HIS A 193 37.40 15.40 -9.29
C HIS A 193 38.50 15.13 -8.28
N ARG A 194 39.74 15.45 -8.66
CA ARG A 194 40.91 15.22 -7.81
C ARG A 194 40.96 16.27 -6.69
N VAL A 195 41.23 15.85 -5.45
CA VAL A 195 41.32 16.76 -4.30
C VAL A 195 42.61 17.59 -4.35
N ASN A 196 43.73 16.95 -4.71
CA ASN A 196 45.05 17.57 -4.80
C ASN A 196 45.91 16.78 -5.81
N ASP A 197 46.79 17.44 -6.56
CA ASP A 197 47.67 16.74 -7.50
C ASP A 197 48.76 15.89 -6.83
N SER A 198 48.99 16.07 -5.52
CA SER A 198 49.89 15.25 -4.71
C SER A 198 49.22 14.08 -3.97
N THR A 199 47.88 13.95 -4.03
CA THR A 199 47.16 12.76 -3.55
C THR A 199 46.49 12.03 -4.71
N ASP A 200 46.26 10.74 -4.55
CA ASP A 200 45.45 9.94 -5.48
C ASP A 200 43.96 9.89 -5.06
N SER A 201 43.55 10.77 -4.14
CA SER A 201 42.18 10.88 -3.66
C SER A 201 41.31 11.77 -4.54
N TYR A 202 40.06 11.33 -4.73
CA TYR A 202 39.05 11.99 -5.55
C TYR A 202 37.83 12.32 -4.72
N LEU A 203 37.31 13.55 -4.80
CA LEU A 203 36.03 13.90 -4.20
C LEU A 203 34.91 13.46 -5.16
N GLY A 204 34.16 12.45 -4.74
CA GLY A 204 32.96 11.98 -5.42
C GLY A 204 31.74 12.75 -4.92
N ARG A 205 31.18 13.61 -5.76
CA ARG A 205 29.92 14.30 -5.49
C ARG A 205 28.76 13.56 -6.14
N PHE A 206 27.76 13.17 -5.36
CA PHE A 206 26.59 12.42 -5.85
C PHE A 206 25.33 13.28 -5.84
N ARG A 207 24.46 13.11 -6.85
CA ARG A 207 23.19 13.84 -7.04
C ARG A 207 22.07 12.92 -7.53
N ALA A 208 20.81 13.32 -7.35
CA ALA A 208 19.68 12.62 -7.97
C ALA A 208 19.70 12.69 -9.51
N GLY A 209 20.24 13.78 -10.07
CA GLY A 209 20.45 13.98 -11.49
C GLY A 209 21.37 15.18 -11.75
N PRO A 210 21.82 15.41 -12.99
CA PRO A 210 22.84 16.42 -13.31
C PRO A 210 22.44 17.86 -12.97
N ALA A 211 21.13 18.16 -12.97
CA ALA A 211 20.58 19.48 -12.66
C ALA A 211 20.01 19.60 -11.23
N ASP A 212 20.14 18.59 -10.37
CA ASP A 212 19.73 18.70 -8.96
C ASP A 212 20.81 19.45 -8.17
N THR A 213 20.42 20.47 -7.40
CA THR A 213 21.34 21.24 -6.56
C THR A 213 21.65 20.53 -5.24
N ARG A 214 20.91 19.47 -4.90
CA ARG A 214 21.09 18.68 -3.68
C ARG A 214 22.09 17.58 -3.95
N PHE A 215 23.22 17.64 -3.25
CA PHE A 215 24.30 16.67 -3.37
C PHE A 215 24.87 16.31 -2.01
N PHE A 216 25.56 15.17 -1.97
CA PHE A 216 26.53 14.87 -0.91
C PHE A 216 27.91 14.59 -1.53
N GLU A 217 28.96 14.74 -0.74
CA GLU A 217 30.36 14.57 -1.13
C GLU A 217 31.05 13.57 -0.21
N ILE A 218 31.95 12.77 -0.80
CA ILE A 218 32.76 11.77 -0.09
C ILE A 218 34.17 11.78 -0.70
N GLU A 219 35.21 11.83 0.12
CA GLU A 219 36.58 11.60 -0.35
C GLU A 219 36.80 10.09 -0.59
N MET A 220 37.18 9.75 -1.82
CA MET A 220 37.34 8.38 -2.28
C MET A 220 38.80 8.05 -2.55
N ASN A 221 39.25 6.96 -1.94
CA ASN A 221 40.58 6.38 -2.10
C ASN A 221 40.42 4.93 -2.59
N SER A 222 40.10 4.77 -3.88
CA SER A 222 39.92 3.47 -4.55
C SER A 222 40.36 3.59 -6.01
N ASP A 223 41.40 2.85 -6.39
CA ASP A 223 41.90 2.83 -7.76
C ASP A 223 40.89 2.24 -8.76
N GLU A 224 40.03 1.32 -8.32
CA GLU A 224 38.95 0.75 -9.14
C GLU A 224 37.95 1.84 -9.58
N VAL A 225 37.45 2.64 -8.64
CA VAL A 225 36.52 3.74 -8.96
C VAL A 225 37.20 4.83 -9.78
N LYS A 226 38.47 5.13 -9.49
CA LYS A 226 39.30 6.05 -10.27
C LYS A 226 39.45 5.59 -11.72
N GLU A 227 39.82 4.33 -11.97
CA GLU A 227 39.95 3.80 -13.34
C GLU A 227 38.60 3.82 -14.08
N ILE A 228 37.50 3.41 -13.43
CA ILE A 228 36.17 3.44 -14.04
C ILE A 228 35.70 4.88 -14.31
N ALA A 229 36.06 5.85 -13.45
CA ALA A 229 35.74 7.26 -13.67
C ALA A 229 36.54 7.87 -14.83
N LEU A 230 37.83 7.57 -14.95
CA LEU A 230 38.68 8.01 -16.05
C LEU A 230 38.28 7.39 -17.39
N THR A 231 37.82 6.13 -17.39
CA THR A 231 37.48 5.39 -18.62
C THR A 231 36.03 5.53 -19.07
N THR A 232 35.07 5.77 -18.16
CA THR A 232 33.63 5.83 -18.48
C THR A 232 32.95 7.18 -18.21
N GLY A 233 33.64 8.12 -17.55
CA GLY A 233 33.14 9.45 -17.25
C GLY A 233 33.38 10.44 -18.38
N THR A 234 32.40 11.32 -18.65
CA THR A 234 32.58 12.45 -19.56
C THR A 234 33.44 13.50 -18.86
N TYR A 235 34.66 13.74 -19.35
CA TYR A 235 35.52 14.79 -18.81
C TYR A 235 35.09 16.18 -19.29
N LEU A 236 34.87 17.11 -18.35
CA LEU A 236 34.49 18.50 -18.62
C LEU A 236 34.95 19.40 -17.45
N VAL A 237 35.72 20.44 -17.76
CA VAL A 237 36.20 21.47 -16.80
C VAL A 237 36.81 20.87 -15.50
N GLY A 238 37.67 19.85 -15.62
CA GLY A 238 38.34 19.23 -14.46
C GLY A 238 37.55 18.13 -13.75
N HIS A 239 36.27 17.95 -14.07
CA HIS A 239 35.41 16.92 -13.49
C HIS A 239 35.14 15.77 -14.48
N TYR A 240 35.02 14.55 -13.95
CA TYR A 240 34.55 13.37 -14.67
C TYR A 240 33.10 13.07 -14.29
N TYR A 241 32.19 13.19 -15.25
CA TYR A 241 30.75 13.08 -15.03
C TYR A 241 30.23 11.69 -15.40
N ILE A 242 29.59 11.00 -14.46
CA ILE A 242 29.09 9.62 -14.62
C ILE A 242 27.57 9.57 -14.41
N ASN A 243 26.86 9.09 -15.45
CA ASN A 243 25.44 8.75 -15.37
C ASN A 243 25.24 7.29 -14.95
N ASN A 244 24.06 6.96 -14.42
CA ASN A 244 23.69 5.60 -13.99
C ASN A 244 24.61 5.01 -12.92
N VAL A 245 25.00 5.83 -11.94
CA VAL A 245 25.63 5.34 -10.70
C VAL A 245 24.57 4.64 -9.87
N LYS A 246 24.91 3.55 -9.17
CA LYS A 246 23.97 2.76 -8.36
C LYS A 246 24.42 2.70 -6.91
N LEU A 247 23.63 3.33 -6.05
CA LEU A 247 23.81 3.35 -4.61
C LEU A 247 22.77 2.43 -3.95
N ASN A 248 23.23 1.49 -3.14
CA ASN A 248 22.38 0.74 -2.22
C ASN A 248 22.34 1.51 -0.90
N VAL A 249 21.16 2.03 -0.53
CA VAL A 249 20.95 2.88 0.64
C VAL A 249 20.26 2.05 1.70
N ARG A 250 20.98 1.69 2.76
CA ARG A 250 20.43 0.90 3.88
C ARG A 250 19.75 1.82 4.86
N MET A 251 18.48 1.56 5.12
CA MET A 251 17.62 2.45 5.92
C MET A 251 16.97 1.73 7.10
N ASN A 252 16.81 2.46 8.20
CA ASN A 252 15.98 2.09 9.34
C ASN A 252 14.83 3.08 9.44
N PHE A 253 13.65 2.62 9.02
CA PHE A 253 12.51 3.48 8.69
C PHE A 253 12.98 4.64 7.80
N SER A 254 12.78 5.89 8.23
CA SER A 254 13.09 7.10 7.46
C SER A 254 14.53 7.59 7.59
N SER A 255 15.38 6.90 8.38
CA SER A 255 16.78 7.25 8.59
C SER A 255 17.72 6.40 7.72
N ILE A 256 18.75 7.03 7.16
CA ILE A 256 19.83 6.35 6.44
C ILE A 256 20.86 5.88 7.47
N LYS A 257 21.35 4.65 7.34
CA LYS A 257 22.47 4.10 8.14
C LYS A 257 23.78 4.12 7.35
N GLU A 258 23.74 3.52 6.17
CA GLU A 258 24.89 3.11 5.36
C GLU A 258 24.54 3.36 3.89
N ILE A 259 25.50 3.88 3.13
CA ILE A 259 25.42 4.04 1.68
C ILE A 259 26.49 3.15 1.07
N GLU A 260 26.10 2.28 0.14
CA GLU A 260 26.98 1.33 -0.55
C GLU A 260 26.99 1.63 -2.07
N LEU A 261 28.13 2.03 -2.61
CA LEU A 261 28.33 2.15 -4.06
C LEU A 261 28.54 0.76 -4.68
N THR A 262 27.73 0.40 -5.67
CA THR A 262 27.76 -0.93 -6.32
C THR A 262 27.99 -0.90 -7.83
N LYS A 263 27.69 0.21 -8.50
CA LYS A 263 27.82 0.33 -9.96
C LYS A 263 28.16 1.74 -10.38
N LEU A 264 29.01 1.86 -11.39
CA LEU A 264 29.30 3.10 -12.11
C LEU A 264 28.96 2.89 -13.58
N ASN A 265 27.95 3.61 -14.07
CA ASN A 265 27.44 3.52 -15.44
C ASN A 265 27.02 2.09 -15.84
N LYS A 266 27.88 1.34 -16.53
CA LYS A 266 27.64 -0.05 -16.93
C LYS A 266 28.44 -1.06 -16.10
N VAL A 267 29.51 -0.64 -15.43
CA VAL A 267 30.44 -1.49 -14.68
C VAL A 267 29.94 -1.66 -13.25
N GLU A 268 29.77 -2.91 -12.81
CA GLU A 268 29.53 -3.23 -11.39
C GLU A 268 30.89 -3.38 -10.71
N LEU A 269 31.00 -2.87 -9.48
CA LEU A 269 32.27 -2.91 -8.74
C LEU A 269 32.53 -4.32 -8.23
N GLU A 270 33.78 -4.78 -8.35
CA GLU A 270 34.26 -6.00 -7.71
C GLU A 270 34.23 -5.85 -6.18
N ASN A 271 34.54 -4.65 -5.68
CA ASN A 271 34.54 -4.31 -4.25
C ASN A 271 33.59 -3.14 -3.95
N PRO A 272 32.31 -3.40 -3.62
CA PRO A 272 31.37 -2.36 -3.22
C PRO A 272 31.87 -1.53 -2.04
N ILE A 273 31.93 -0.21 -2.22
CA ILE A 273 32.45 0.73 -1.22
C ILE A 273 31.30 1.17 -0.31
N LYS A 274 31.52 1.12 1.01
CA LYS A 274 30.53 1.46 2.04
C LYS A 274 30.95 2.69 2.84
N TRP A 275 29.96 3.48 3.22
CA TRP A 275 30.11 4.69 4.03
C TRP A 275 29.03 4.73 5.10
N GLU A 276 29.40 5.04 6.34
CA GLU A 276 28.45 5.41 7.37
C GLU A 276 28.01 6.87 7.17
N LEU A 277 26.85 7.26 7.69
CA LEU A 277 26.34 8.63 7.51
C LEU A 277 27.24 9.72 8.16
N SER A 278 28.19 9.33 9.01
CA SER A 278 29.27 10.18 9.53
C SER A 278 30.27 10.63 8.48
N ASP A 279 30.45 9.85 7.41
CA ASP A 279 31.55 9.95 6.46
C ASP A 279 31.14 10.76 5.21
N VAL A 280 29.97 11.40 5.28
CA VAL A 280 29.21 11.91 4.13
C VAL A 280 28.82 13.35 4.37
N GLU A 281 29.46 14.29 3.67
CA GLU A 281 29.17 15.72 3.80
C GLU A 281 28.03 16.14 2.87
N GLY A 282 27.08 16.96 3.35
CA GLY A 282 26.01 17.54 2.53
C GLY A 282 24.63 16.90 2.69
N GLN A 283 23.86 16.82 1.61
CA GLN A 283 22.42 16.54 1.61
C GLN A 283 22.10 15.14 1.07
N THR A 284 21.91 14.18 1.97
CA THR A 284 21.53 12.79 1.63
C THR A 284 20.02 12.55 1.51
N GLU A 285 19.17 13.51 1.85
CA GLU A 285 17.71 13.31 1.95
C GLU A 285 17.03 12.93 0.62
N TYR A 286 17.59 13.30 -0.53
CA TYR A 286 17.04 12.89 -1.82
C TYR A 286 17.10 11.37 -2.03
N LEU A 287 18.04 10.65 -1.39
CA LEU A 287 18.18 9.19 -1.47
C LEU A 287 17.00 8.43 -0.85
N LYS A 288 16.19 9.08 -0.02
CA LYS A 288 15.07 8.44 0.69
C LYS A 288 13.89 8.11 -0.26
N ASN A 289 13.74 8.83 -1.37
CA ASN A 289 12.60 8.71 -2.29
C ASN A 289 12.92 7.78 -3.47
#